data_AF-A0A1E3AFI5-F1
#
_entry.id   AF-A0A1E3AFI5-F1
#
_cell.length_a   1.000
_cell.length_b   1.000
_cell.length_c   1.000
_cell.angle_alpha   90.00
_cell.angle_beta   90.00
_cell.angle_gamma   90.00
#
_symmetry.space_group_name_H-M   'P 1'
#
loop_
_entity.id
_entity.type
_entity.pdbx_description
1 polymer ?
#
loop_
_entity_poly.entity_id
_entity_poly.type
_entity_poly.pdbx_seq_one_letter_code
_entity_poly.pdbx_strand_id
1 'polypeptide(L)'
;MLSMEEAVCKYFGDSRSKLYNPGKNQRYWFERKDENNGKRTARLEGEKGDIWWWWLRSPGRVNVKAVYIHGDGNIGIQGNNILKGNLSDGRCTGGIRPALWLKLDADKED
;
A
#
# COMPACT_ATOMS: atom_id res chain seq x y z
N MET A 1 8.87 4.91 4.29
CA MET A 1 7.63 4.15 4.01
C MET A 1 6.75 5.02 3.12
N LEU A 2 6.02 4.45 2.17
CA LEU A 2 5.21 5.23 1.20
C LEU A 2 3.92 5.76 1.84
N SER A 3 3.50 6.95 1.45
CA SER A 3 2.11 7.42 1.61
C SER A 3 1.18 6.76 0.59
N MET A 4 -0.12 6.88 0.82
CA MET A 4 -1.15 6.42 -0.11
C MET A 4 -1.03 7.11 -1.47
N GLU A 5 -0.86 8.44 -1.51
CA GLU A 5 -0.68 9.16 -2.77
C GLU A 5 0.58 8.71 -3.52
N GLU A 6 1.69 8.50 -2.83
CA GLU A 6 2.92 8.02 -3.47
C GLU A 6 2.73 6.60 -4.04
N ALA A 7 2.12 5.69 -3.28
CA ALA A 7 1.86 4.32 -3.73
C ALA A 7 0.87 4.25 -4.91
N VAL A 8 -0.03 5.22 -5.01
CA VAL A 8 -1.12 5.24 -6.01
C VAL A 8 -0.78 6.02 -7.26
N CYS A 9 -0.12 7.16 -7.12
CA CYS A 9 0.04 8.12 -8.21
C CYS A 9 1.46 8.11 -8.81
N LYS A 10 2.43 7.47 -8.14
CA LYS A 10 3.85 7.60 -8.50
C LYS A 10 4.59 6.26 -8.49
N TYR A 11 4.76 5.66 -7.32
CA TYR A 11 5.77 4.60 -7.11
C TYR A 11 5.47 3.30 -7.88
N PHE A 12 4.20 2.90 -7.96
CA PHE A 12 3.79 1.66 -8.65
C PHE A 12 3.07 1.92 -9.99
N GLY A 13 3.15 3.15 -10.52
CA GLY A 13 2.35 3.61 -11.65
C GLY A 13 1.26 4.60 -11.22
N ASP A 14 0.45 5.05 -12.20
CA ASP A 14 -0.60 6.04 -11.97
C ASP A 14 -1.98 5.39 -11.89
N SER A 15 -2.60 5.44 -10.71
CA SER A 15 -3.97 4.99 -10.43
C SER A 15 -4.79 6.11 -9.78
N ARG A 16 -4.38 7.36 -9.99
CA ARG A 16 -4.95 8.56 -9.37
C ARG A 16 -6.43 8.77 -9.66
N SER A 17 -6.89 8.33 -10.85
CA SER A 17 -8.32 8.37 -11.20
C SER A 17 -9.20 7.60 -10.21
N LYS A 18 -8.68 6.51 -9.64
CA LYS A 18 -9.39 5.72 -8.62
C LYS A 18 -9.27 6.33 -7.22
N LEU A 19 -8.19 7.08 -6.95
CA LEU A 19 -8.02 7.80 -5.69
C LEU A 19 -9.07 8.90 -5.52
N TYR A 20 -9.30 9.67 -6.59
CA TYR A 20 -10.20 10.83 -6.57
C TYR A 20 -11.64 10.50 -6.95
N ASN A 21 -11.90 9.30 -7.46
CA ASN A 21 -13.25 8.80 -7.71
C ASN A 21 -13.50 7.51 -6.92
N PRO A 22 -13.57 7.61 -5.57
CA PRO A 22 -13.76 6.44 -4.72
C PRO A 22 -15.12 5.79 -4.99
N GLY A 23 -15.13 4.46 -4.89
CA GLY A 23 -16.33 3.66 -5.06
C GLY A 23 -17.40 3.93 -3.99
N LYS A 24 -18.65 3.54 -4.27
CA LYS A 24 -19.79 3.84 -3.38
C LYS A 24 -19.66 3.12 -2.03
N ASN A 25 -19.12 1.90 -1.98
CA ASN A 25 -18.78 1.26 -0.71
C ASN A 25 -17.30 1.49 -0.39
N GLN A 26 -17.04 2.43 0.52
CA GLN A 26 -15.71 2.79 1.02
C GLN A 26 -15.12 1.72 1.97
N ARG A 27 -15.27 0.43 1.63
CA ARG A 27 -14.58 -0.67 2.33
C ARG A 27 -13.10 -0.75 1.96
N TYR A 28 -12.76 -0.33 0.75
CA TYR A 28 -11.42 -0.21 0.21
C TYR A 28 -11.31 1.17 -0.47
N TRP A 29 -10.14 1.82 -0.52
CA TRP A 29 -10.02 3.06 -1.31
C TRP A 29 -10.27 2.76 -2.79
N PHE A 30 -9.96 1.53 -3.20
CA PHE A 30 -10.18 0.98 -4.52
C PHE A 30 -11.17 -0.17 -4.38
N GLU A 31 -12.45 0.05 -4.67
CA GLU A 31 -13.41 -1.06 -4.83
C GLU A 31 -13.04 -1.98 -6.01
N ARG A 32 -12.11 -1.54 -6.88
CA ARG A 32 -11.75 -2.23 -8.13
C ARG A 32 -10.25 -2.44 -8.20
N LYS A 33 -9.84 -3.66 -8.60
CA LYS A 33 -8.50 -3.93 -9.10
C LYS A 33 -8.13 -2.93 -10.20
N ASP A 34 -6.86 -2.54 -10.23
CA ASP A 34 -6.27 -1.80 -11.34
C ASP A 34 -5.08 -2.57 -11.92
N GLU A 35 -4.55 -2.05 -13.02
CA GLU A 35 -3.38 -2.62 -13.72
C GLU A 35 -2.10 -2.60 -12.87
N ASN A 36 -2.06 -1.79 -11.80
CA ASN A 36 -0.89 -1.61 -10.94
C ASN A 36 -0.95 -2.50 -9.70
N ASN A 37 -2.06 -3.18 -9.41
CA ASN A 37 -2.18 -4.15 -8.31
C ASN A 37 -1.00 -5.13 -8.26
N GLY A 38 -0.70 -5.79 -9.39
CA GLY A 38 0.40 -6.76 -9.45
C GLY A 38 1.77 -6.17 -9.09
N LYS A 39 1.97 -4.87 -9.32
CA LYS A 39 3.21 -4.16 -8.97
C LYS A 39 3.31 -3.86 -7.47
N ARG A 40 2.17 -3.79 -6.76
CA ARG A 40 2.10 -3.51 -5.32
C ARG A 40 2.23 -4.77 -4.45
N THR A 41 1.99 -5.95 -5.02
CA THR A 41 2.11 -7.23 -4.30
C THR A 41 3.52 -7.42 -3.72
N ALA A 42 3.58 -7.99 -2.53
CA ALA A 42 4.80 -8.42 -1.87
C ALA A 42 4.72 -9.91 -1.55
N ARG A 43 5.89 -10.54 -1.40
CA ARG A 43 6.04 -11.94 -0.99
C ARG A 43 6.93 -12.00 0.24
N LEU A 44 6.62 -12.89 1.16
CA LEU A 44 7.52 -13.22 2.25
C LEU A 44 8.60 -14.16 1.73
N GLU A 45 9.88 -13.80 1.89
CA GLU A 45 10.99 -14.72 1.60
C GLU A 45 10.94 -15.90 2.60
N GLY A 46 10.97 -17.13 2.09
CA GLY A 46 10.77 -18.35 2.89
C GLY A 46 9.63 -19.24 2.38
N GLU A 47 9.13 -20.11 3.27
CA GLU A 47 8.52 -21.45 3.05
C GLU A 47 7.54 -21.71 1.90
N LYS A 48 7.07 -20.71 1.14
CA LYS A 48 6.29 -20.91 -0.10
C LYS A 48 6.19 -19.68 -1.01
N GLY A 49 6.92 -18.60 -0.73
CA GLY A 49 6.74 -17.34 -1.45
C GLY A 49 5.33 -16.77 -1.31
N ASP A 50 4.72 -17.00 -0.14
CA ASP A 50 3.35 -16.60 0.16
C ASP A 50 3.20 -15.09 -0.03
N ILE A 51 2.08 -14.75 -0.67
CA ILE A 51 1.70 -13.37 -0.88
C ILE A 51 1.46 -12.73 0.48
N TRP A 52 2.10 -11.59 0.74
CA TRP A 52 2.05 -10.90 2.02
C TRP A 52 1.54 -9.47 1.89
N TRP A 53 0.84 -9.02 2.93
CA TRP A 53 0.33 -7.66 3.03
C TRP A 53 1.34 -6.76 3.77
N TRP A 54 1.30 -5.46 3.49
CA TRP A 54 2.27 -4.52 4.06
C TRP A 54 1.70 -3.12 4.27
N TRP A 55 2.29 -2.38 5.20
CA TRP A 55 1.77 -1.10 5.67
C TRP A 55 2.16 0.09 4.78
N LEU A 56 1.24 1.06 4.66
CA LEU A 56 1.53 2.43 4.22
C LEU A 56 1.56 3.36 5.44
N ARG A 57 2.22 4.51 5.30
CA ARG A 57 2.32 5.49 6.40
C ARG A 57 1.08 6.38 6.54
N SER A 58 0.11 6.26 5.62
CA SER A 58 -1.09 7.09 5.61
C SER A 58 -2.15 6.59 6.59
N PRO A 59 -2.87 7.49 7.28
CA PRO A 59 -4.01 7.11 8.10
C PRO A 59 -5.09 6.47 7.23
N GLY A 60 -5.73 5.44 7.77
CA GLY A 60 -6.86 4.76 7.15
C GLY A 60 -8.16 5.51 7.35
N ARG A 61 -9.28 4.78 7.34
CA ARG A 61 -10.64 5.34 7.50
C ARG A 61 -10.85 6.14 8.79
N VAL A 62 -10.10 5.79 9.84
CA VAL A 62 -10.05 6.52 11.11
C VAL A 62 -8.60 6.60 11.57
N ASN A 63 -8.27 7.61 12.38
CA ASN A 63 -6.88 7.94 12.75
C ASN A 63 -6.13 6.83 13.51
N VAL A 64 -6.86 5.87 14.10
CA VAL A 64 -6.26 4.71 14.82
C VAL A 64 -5.95 3.53 13.91
N LYS A 65 -6.17 3.66 12.59
CA LYS A 65 -5.91 2.65 11.58
C LYS A 65 -4.95 3.21 10.55
N ALA A 66 -4.12 2.35 9.96
CA ALA A 66 -3.27 2.71 8.82
C ALA A 66 -3.79 2.08 7.52
N VAL A 67 -3.51 2.74 6.41
CA VAL A 67 -3.69 2.17 5.07
C VAL A 67 -2.66 1.05 4.88
N TYR A 68 -3.05 0.01 4.16
CA TYR A 68 -2.16 -1.11 3.84
C TYR A 68 -2.40 -1.59 2.41
N ILE A 69 -1.41 -2.28 1.87
CA ILE A 69 -1.52 -3.05 0.64
C ILE A 69 -1.83 -4.50 1.02
N HIS A 70 -2.98 -4.99 0.55
CA HIS A 70 -3.37 -6.39 0.70
C HIS A 70 -2.54 -7.27 -0.25
N GLY A 71 -2.56 -8.58 -0.02
CA GLY A 71 -1.73 -9.51 -0.78
C GLY A 71 -1.91 -9.44 -2.31
N ASP A 72 -3.13 -9.24 -2.77
CA ASP A 72 -3.48 -9.08 -4.18
C ASP A 72 -3.19 -7.66 -4.73
N GLY A 73 -2.45 -6.84 -3.99
CA GLY A 73 -2.04 -5.49 -4.38
C GLY A 73 -3.11 -4.43 -4.22
N ASN A 74 -4.28 -4.78 -3.64
CA ASN A 74 -5.34 -3.82 -3.36
C ASN A 74 -5.00 -2.92 -2.18
N ILE A 75 -5.50 -1.69 -2.18
CA ILE A 75 -5.24 -0.73 -1.09
C ILE A 75 -6.43 -0.69 -0.13
N GLY A 76 -6.21 -1.19 1.08
CA GLY A 76 -7.21 -1.27 2.14
C GLY A 76 -7.10 -0.11 3.13
N ILE A 77 -8.24 0.51 3.44
CA ILE A 77 -8.32 1.68 4.36
C ILE A 77 -9.00 1.35 5.67
N GLN A 78 -9.75 0.25 5.70
CA GLN A 78 -10.34 -0.28 6.92
C GLN A 78 -9.35 -1.07 7.76
N GLY A 79 -8.06 -0.95 7.46
CA GLY A 79 -6.96 -1.77 7.96
C GLY A 79 -6.86 -1.88 9.47
N ASN A 80 -5.80 -2.54 9.89
CA ASN A 80 -5.66 -2.96 11.27
C ASN A 80 -5.31 -1.77 12.18
N ASN A 81 -5.60 -1.95 13.47
CA ASN A 81 -5.34 -0.90 14.45
C ASN A 81 -3.84 -0.79 14.70
N ILE A 82 -3.30 0.42 14.66
CA ILE A 82 -1.85 0.64 14.78
C ILE A 82 -1.31 0.35 16.19
N LEU A 83 -2.17 0.33 17.21
CA LEU A 83 -1.81 0.06 18.60
C LEU A 83 -2.23 -1.34 19.05
N LYS A 84 -3.38 -1.82 18.57
CA LYS A 84 -3.98 -3.10 18.98
C LYS A 84 -3.69 -4.25 18.02
N GLY A 85 -3.11 -3.97 16.85
CA GLY A 85 -2.84 -4.97 15.83
C GLY A 85 -4.07 -5.41 15.04
N ASN A 86 -3.96 -6.56 14.39
CA ASN A 86 -5.03 -7.13 13.59
C ASN A 86 -6.08 -7.79 14.46
N LEU A 87 -7.33 -7.80 13.98
CA LEU A 87 -8.42 -8.46 14.70
C LEU A 87 -8.23 -9.99 14.79
N SER A 88 -7.51 -10.59 13.84
CA SER A 88 -7.32 -12.04 13.77
C SER A 88 -6.29 -12.57 14.77
N ASP A 89 -5.23 -11.80 15.05
CA ASP A 89 -4.08 -12.26 15.84
C ASP A 89 -3.72 -11.35 17.02
N GLY A 90 -4.37 -10.18 17.15
CA GLY A 90 -4.08 -9.18 18.18
C GLY A 90 -2.69 -8.57 18.08
N ARG A 91 -2.02 -8.70 16.93
CA ARG A 91 -0.62 -8.30 16.73
C ARG A 91 -0.49 -7.33 15.56
N CYS A 92 0.48 -6.41 15.63
CA CYS A 92 0.82 -5.53 14.52
C CYS A 92 1.71 -6.28 13.52
N THR A 93 1.19 -7.35 12.92
CA THR A 93 1.91 -8.07 11.85
C THR A 93 1.83 -7.30 10.53
N GLY A 94 2.33 -7.88 9.44
CA GLY A 94 2.41 -7.21 8.14
C GLY A 94 3.79 -6.62 7.87
N GLY A 95 4.15 -6.57 6.59
CA GLY A 95 5.46 -6.08 6.17
C GLY A 95 5.59 -4.56 6.23
N ILE A 96 6.83 -4.09 6.27
CA ILE A 96 7.17 -2.70 5.97
C ILE A 96 8.01 -2.70 4.70
N ARG A 97 7.68 -1.84 3.74
CA ARG A 97 8.47 -1.65 2.52
C ARG A 97 9.21 -0.30 2.58
N PRO A 98 10.53 -0.30 2.81
CA PRO A 98 11.35 0.89 2.61
C PRO A 98 11.24 1.36 1.16
N ALA A 99 11.18 2.68 0.98
CA ALA A 99 11.15 3.31 -0.33
C ALA A 99 12.04 4.55 -0.28
N LEU A 100 12.77 4.79 -1.36
CA LEU A 100 13.70 5.91 -1.52
C LEU A 100 13.45 6.55 -2.89
N TRP A 101 13.54 7.88 -2.94
CA TRP A 101 13.57 8.65 -4.17
C TRP A 101 15.02 9.01 -4.47
N LEU A 102 15.51 8.62 -5.64
CA LEU A 102 16.85 8.99 -6.11
C LEU A 102 16.72 10.15 -7.09
N LYS A 103 17.54 11.18 -6.90
CA LYS A 103 17.76 12.22 -7.91
C LYS A 103 19.02 11.81 -8.67
N LEU A 104 18.86 11.49 -9.94
CA LEU A 104 19.99 11.25 -10.84
C LEU A 104 20.36 12.61 -11.42
N ASP A 105 21.61 13.02 -11.26
CA ASP A 105 22.14 14.13 -12.05
C ASP A 105 22.28 13.61 -13.48
N ALA A 106 21.74 14.34 -14.45
CA ALA A 106 21.98 14.01 -15.85
C ALA A 106 23.48 14.16 -16.11
N ASP A 107 24.08 13.16 -16.75
CA ASP A 107 25.46 13.26 -17.24
C ASP A 107 25.57 14.56 -18.01
N LYS A 108 26.44 15.46 -17.54
CA LYS A 108 26.81 16.63 -18.31
C LYS A 108 27.66 16.11 -19.45
N GLU A 109 27.07 15.98 -20.64
CA GLU A 109 27.86 15.91 -21.87
C GLU A 109 28.58 17.25 -22.01
N ASP A 110 29.91 17.21 -21.90
CA ASP A 110 30.84 18.33 -22.15
C ASP A 110 30.97 18.61 -23.66
#